data_AF-A0AAT9RRR7-F1
#
_entry.id   AF-A0AAT9RRR7-F1
#
_cell.length_a   1.000
_cell.length_b   1.000
_cell.length_c   1.000
_cell.angle_alpha   90.00
_cell.angle_beta   90.00
_cell.angle_gamma   90.00
#
_symmetry.space_group_name_H-M   'P 1'
#
loop_
_entity.id
_entity.type
_entity.pdbx_description
1 polymer ?
#
loop_
_entity_poly.entity_id
_entity_poly.type
_entity_poly.pdbx_seq_one_letter_code
_entity_poly.pdbx_strand_id
1 'polypeptide(L)' 'MKVCFYKSNGKLNYCQSTFKLAKKGKWTVIATDVKDGVKFKLSFTTSARAVGKVAA' A
#
# COMPACT_ATOMS: atom_id res chain seq x y z
N MET A 1 -7.79 2.77 -0.31
CA MET A 1 -6.70 1.81 -0.60
C MET A 1 -6.22 1.14 0.68
N LYS A 2 -5.66 -0.06 0.58
CA LYS A 2 -4.95 -0.73 1.68
C LYS A 2 -3.68 -1.37 1.14
N VAL A 3 -2.70 -1.62 2.00
CA VAL A 3 -1.46 -2.32 1.63
C VAL A 3 -1.36 -3.69 2.29
N CYS A 4 -0.82 -4.65 1.54
CA CYS A 4 -0.40 -5.97 2.02
C CYS A 4 1.10 -6.13 1.82
N PHE A 5 1.79 -6.58 2.85
CA PHE A 5 3.22 -6.86 2.87
C PHE A 5 3.48 -8.36 2.81
N TYR A 6 4.53 -8.73 2.08
CA TYR A 6 4.90 -10.11 1.81
C TYR A 6 6.33 -10.37 2.29
N LYS A 7 6.57 -11.60 2.73
CA LYS A 7 7.91 -12.11 3.03
C LYS A 7 8.73 -12.19 1.74
N SER A 8 10.05 -12.30 1.88
CA SER A 8 10.98 -12.43 0.74
C SER A 8 10.61 -13.59 -0.20
N ASN A 9 10.15 -14.70 0.38
CA ASN A 9 9.64 -15.89 -0.30
C ASN A 9 8.24 -15.74 -0.93
N GLY A 10 7.67 -14.52 -0.95
CA GLY A 10 6.37 -14.22 -1.55
C GLY A 10 5.15 -14.62 -0.71
N LYS A 11 5.31 -15.27 0.45
CA LYS A 11 4.18 -15.57 1.35
C LYS A 11 3.66 -14.29 2.00
N LEU A 12 2.35 -14.21 2.19
CA LEU A 12 1.73 -13.09 2.89
C LEU A 12 2.29 -12.97 4.30
N ASN A 13 2.69 -11.76 4.69
CA ASN A 13 3.12 -11.45 6.06
C ASN A 13 1.98 -10.78 6.83
N TYR A 14 1.50 -9.65 6.31
CA TYR A 14 0.51 -8.81 6.97
C TYR A 14 -0.27 -7.99 5.94
N CYS A 15 -1.58 -7.86 6.13
CA CYS A 15 -2.42 -6.93 5.39
C CYS A 15 -3.09 -5.96 6.36
N GLN A 16 -3.16 -4.69 5.98
CA GLN A 16 -4.06 -3.76 6.66
C GLN A 16 -5.50 -4.28 6.58
N SER A 17 -6.21 -4.27 7.71
CA SER A 17 -7.59 -4.75 7.81
C SER A 17 -8.57 -3.77 7.16
N THR A 18 -8.32 -2.47 7.29
CA THR A 18 -9.19 -1.40 6.81
C THR A 18 -8.61 -0.68 5.60
N PHE A 19 -9.50 -0.08 4.80
CA PHE A 19 -9.10 0.79 3.69
C PHE A 19 -8.93 2.23 4.20
N LYS A 20 -7.83 2.88 3.81
CA LYS A 20 -7.65 4.32 3.95
C LYS A 20 -8.21 5.05 2.73
N LEU A 21 -8.99 6.10 2.97
CA LEU A 21 -9.49 6.97 1.89
C LEU A 21 -8.38 7.90 1.40
N ALA A 22 -8.06 7.82 0.11
CA ALA A 22 -7.18 8.78 -0.55
C ALA A 22 -8.05 9.83 -1.25
N LYS A 23 -7.94 11.10 -0.84
CA LYS A 23 -8.72 12.20 -1.43
C LYS A 23 -8.09 12.62 -2.77
N LYS A 24 -8.95 12.93 -3.76
CA LYS A 24 -8.50 13.39 -5.08
C LYS A 24 -7.58 14.60 -4.94
N GLY A 25 -6.45 14.60 -5.65
CA GLY A 25 -5.47 15.68 -5.65
C GLY A 25 -4.61 15.78 -4.39
N LYS A 26 -4.69 14.83 -3.45
CA LYS A 26 -3.89 14.82 -2.22
C LYS A 26 -3.06 13.54 -2.10
N TRP A 27 -1.85 13.68 -1.60
CA TRP A 27 -1.06 12.55 -1.12
C TRP A 27 -1.66 11.98 0.17
N THR A 28 -1.60 10.67 0.34
CA THR A 28 -2.08 9.98 1.54
C THR A 28 -1.06 8.92 1.94
N VAL A 29 -0.56 9.01 3.16
CA VAL A 29 0.42 8.06 3.70
C VAL A 29 -0.30 6.75 4.06
N ILE A 30 0.07 5.67 3.38
CA ILE A 30 -0.54 4.35 3.58
C ILE A 30 0.17 3.55 4.68
N ALA A 31 1.51 3.62 4.73
CA ALA A 31 2.38 3.01 5.72
C ALA A 31 3.66 3.85 5.88
N THR A 32 4.24 3.81 7.07
CA THR A 32 5.56 4.36 7.42
C THR A 32 6.43 3.24 7.99
N ASP A 33 7.72 3.49 8.16
CA ASP A 33 8.66 2.56 8.82
C ASP A 33 8.68 1.18 8.14
N VAL A 34 8.53 1.18 6.81
CA VAL A 34 8.56 -0.03 5.99
C VAL A 34 10.03 -0.41 5.78
N LYS A 35 10.40 -1.63 6.17
CA LYS A 35 11.75 -2.16 5.96
C LYS A 35 12.11 -2.17 4.48
N ASP A 36 13.36 -1.81 4.17
CA ASP A 36 13.88 -1.87 2.81
C ASP A 36 13.77 -3.28 2.21
N GLY A 37 13.48 -3.32 0.90
CA GLY A 37 13.31 -4.57 0.15
C GLY A 37 12.02 -5.35 0.47
N VAL A 38 11.15 -4.85 1.35
CA VAL A 38 9.84 -5.47 1.59
C VAL A 38 8.98 -5.41 0.34
N LYS A 39 8.47 -6.59 -0.06
CA LYS A 39 7.50 -6.72 -1.14
C LYS A 39 6.13 -6.31 -0.64
N PHE A 40 5.42 -5.48 -1.41
CA PHE A 40 4.06 -5.04 -1.07
C PHE A 40 3.13 -5.05 -2.28
N LYS A 41 1.83 -5.12 -2.02
CA LYS A 41 0.77 -4.90 -3.01
C LYS A 41 -0.26 -3.92 -2.45
N LEU A 42 -0.75 -3.04 -3.32
CA LEU A 42 -1.83 -2.11 -3.00
C LEU A 42 -3.15 -2.67 -3.53
N SER A 43 -4.20 -2.57 -2.72
CA SER A 43 -5.57 -2.89 -3.12
C SER A 43 -6.44 -1.65 -3.05
N PHE A 44 -7.21 -1.42 -4.11
CA PHE A 44 -8.13 -0.30 -4.26
C PHE A 44 -9.57 -0.81 -4.27
N THR A 45 -10.49 -0.07 -3.65
CA THR A 45 -11.93 -0.39 -3.66
C THR A 45 -12.64 0.12 -4.91
N THR A 46 -11.98 0.99 -5.67
CA THR A 46 -12.53 1.61 -6.87
C THR A 46 -11.64 1.29 -8.07
N SER A 47 -12.24 1.22 -9.25
CA SER A 47 -11.54 1.10 -10.53
C SER A 47 -10.97 2.43 -11.03
N ALA A 48 -11.18 3.53 -10.29
CA ALA A 48 -10.62 4.83 -10.61
C ALA A 48 -9.09 4.73 -10.66
N ARG A 49 -8.49 5.28 -11.73
CA ARG A 49 -7.03 5.25 -11.94
C ARG A 49 -6.31 5.90 -10.76
N ALA A 50 -5.51 5.11 -10.04
CA ALA A 50 -4.65 5.58 -8.98
C ALA A 50 -3.21 5.74 -9.50
N VAL A 51 -2.57 6.86 -9.13
CA VAL A 51 -1.13 7.07 -9.33
C VAL A 51 -0.46 7.06 -7.96
N GLY A 52 0.67 6.37 -7.84
CA GLY A 52 1.44 6.27 -6.60
C GLY A 52 2.92 6.52 -6.87
N LYS A 53 3.63 7.03 -5.86
CA LYS A 53 5.09 7.12 -5.83
C LYS A 53 5.57 6.49 -4.53
N VAL A 54 6.66 5.74 -4.60
CA VAL A 54 7.41 5.32 -3.41
C VAL A 54 8.33 6.48 -3.07
N ALA A 55 8.24 7.01 -1.87
CA ALA A 55 9.24 7.96 -1.38
C ALA A 55 10.52 7.17 -1.08
N ALA A 56 11.65 7.65 -1.61
CA ALA A 56 12.98 7.12 -1.31
C ALA A 56 13.50 7.69 0.02
#